data_AF-A0AAD6DAM8-F1
#
_entry.id   AF-A0AAD6DAM8-F1
#
_cell.length_a   1.000
_cell.length_b   1.000
_cell.length_c   1.000
_cell.angle_alpha   90.00
_cell.angle_beta   90.00
_cell.angle_gamma   90.00
#
_symmetry.space_group_name_H-M   'P 1'
#
loop_
_entity.id
_entity.type
_entity.pdbx_description
1 polymer ?
#
loop_
_entity_poly.entity_id
_entity_poly.type
_entity_poly.pdbx_seq_one_letter_code
_entity_poly.pdbx_strand_id
1 'polypeptide(L)'
;MALFSQEIKTGGRFTCAMPSDRVYVLVFESRPANYLTPDFVEAFCSSLSRIQAFPRGVVITASRIPEFYSNGISLHTSQGALQGQEHIWLLLLQLLSTLNWSQKRKAMYPMPTITLISGQAAGLGFILALCHDFKVQKRRGSSLCIYEGQSRTPLLSQWLLDFVKVKLPASSITRSMLAGKSIGAQDSVRSGLVDEIGFFEDALRLIERRGLLNAGTEQEYCATKDLKNMRAITLLNARNKNATKPHRL
;
A
#
# COMPACT_ATOMS: atom_id res chain seq x y z
N MET A 1 22.72 10.03 -2.70
CA MET A 1 22.30 10.78 -3.92
C MET A 1 20.99 10.19 -4.42
N ALA A 2 20.06 11.00 -4.95
CA ALA A 2 18.81 10.48 -5.50
C ALA A 2 19.07 9.75 -6.83
N LEU A 3 18.46 8.57 -7.01
CA LEU A 3 18.51 7.81 -8.27
C LEU A 3 17.62 8.45 -9.33
N PHE A 4 16.42 8.85 -8.94
CA PHE A 4 15.50 9.57 -9.81
C PHE A 4 14.42 10.31 -9.02
N SER A 5 13.75 11.24 -9.69
CA SER A 5 12.47 11.81 -9.24
C SER A 5 11.39 11.62 -10.31
N GLN A 6 10.14 11.62 -9.87
CA GLN A 6 8.94 11.50 -10.69
C GLN A 6 7.90 12.47 -10.13
N GLU A 7 7.54 13.50 -10.91
CA GLU A 7 6.51 14.45 -10.52
C GLU A 7 5.11 13.81 -10.61
N ILE A 8 4.21 14.29 -9.76
CA ILE A 8 2.78 14.00 -9.79
C ILE A 8 2.11 15.16 -10.53
N LYS A 9 1.31 14.88 -11.58
CA LYS A 9 0.74 15.93 -12.45
C LYS A 9 -0.08 16.96 -11.67
N THR A 10 -0.84 16.53 -10.66
CA THR A 10 -1.60 17.41 -9.77
C THR A 10 -0.79 18.10 -8.67
N GLY A 11 0.53 17.90 -8.63
CA GLY A 11 1.43 18.49 -7.64
C GLY A 11 1.93 17.50 -6.59
N GLY A 12 3.20 17.67 -6.23
CA GLY A 12 3.95 16.72 -5.41
C GLY A 12 4.86 15.83 -6.25
N ARG A 13 5.63 14.96 -5.60
CA ARG A 13 6.61 14.11 -6.28
C ARG A 13 6.92 12.83 -5.52
N PHE A 14 7.44 11.87 -6.27
CA PHE A 14 8.17 10.71 -5.78
C PHE A 14 9.67 10.94 -6.00
N THR A 15 10.48 10.59 -5.01
CA THR A 15 11.94 10.61 -5.09
C THR A 15 12.47 9.27 -4.65
N CYS A 16 13.26 8.62 -5.50
CA CYS A 16 13.92 7.37 -5.19
C CYS A 16 15.40 7.62 -4.89
N ALA A 17 15.89 7.03 -3.80
CA ALA A 17 17.31 7.02 -3.43
C ALA A 17 17.76 5.60 -3.10
N MET A 18 19.07 5.36 -3.13
CA MET A 18 19.67 4.09 -2.72
C MET A 18 20.71 4.36 -1.64
N PRO A 19 20.31 4.37 -0.35
CA PRO A 19 21.22 4.66 0.76
C PRO A 19 22.22 3.51 1.04
N SER A 20 21.89 2.29 0.65
CA SER A 20 22.76 1.11 0.72
C SER A 20 22.56 0.25 -0.53
N ASP A 21 23.52 -0.62 -0.84
CA ASP A 21 23.46 -1.48 -2.02
C ASP A 21 22.13 -2.24 -2.09
N ARG A 22 21.44 -2.10 -3.23
CA ARG A 22 20.16 -2.78 -3.52
C ARG A 22 19.04 -2.49 -2.51
N VAL A 23 19.15 -1.42 -1.71
CA VAL A 23 18.04 -0.90 -0.88
C VAL A 23 17.50 0.36 -1.54
N TYR A 24 16.33 0.29 -2.15
CA TYR A 24 15.68 1.41 -2.83
C TYR A 24 14.65 2.07 -1.91
N VAL A 25 14.83 3.36 -1.60
CA VAL A 25 13.90 4.14 -0.78
C VAL A 25 13.11 5.08 -1.67
N LEU A 26 11.82 4.79 -1.86
CA LEU A 26 10.87 5.58 -2.61
C LEU A 26 10.07 6.47 -1.65
N VAL A 27 10.45 7.74 -1.58
CA VAL A 27 9.78 8.74 -0.74
C VAL A 27 8.76 9.50 -1.58
N PHE A 28 7.56 9.72 -1.06
CA PHE A 28 6.52 10.48 -1.75
C PHE A 28 6.00 11.65 -0.92
N GLU A 29 5.58 12.70 -1.61
CA GLU A 29 4.91 13.85 -1.03
C GLU A 29 3.86 14.39 -2.00
N SER A 30 2.61 14.46 -1.56
CA SER A 30 1.51 15.12 -2.26
C SER A 30 0.61 15.77 -1.23
N ARG A 31 0.71 17.10 -1.13
CA ARG A 31 -0.03 17.85 -0.11
C ARG A 31 -1.53 17.87 -0.42
N PRO A 32 -2.39 17.98 0.61
CA PRO A 32 -2.05 18.14 2.03
C PRO A 32 -1.79 16.83 2.78
N ALA A 33 -2.29 15.67 2.31
CA ALA A 33 -2.32 14.44 3.12
C ALA A 33 -2.05 13.14 2.32
N ASN A 34 -1.30 13.24 1.22
CA ASN A 34 -1.01 12.14 0.28
C ASN A 34 -2.29 11.42 -0.17
N TYR A 35 -3.24 12.18 -0.72
CA TYR A 35 -4.45 11.60 -1.27
C TYR A 35 -4.12 10.74 -2.49
N LEU A 36 -4.79 9.59 -2.60
CA LEU A 36 -4.62 8.64 -3.70
C LEU A 36 -5.41 9.09 -4.93
N THR A 37 -4.96 10.17 -5.55
CA THR A 37 -5.49 10.66 -6.83
C THR A 37 -5.06 9.75 -7.99
N PRO A 38 -5.73 9.81 -9.16
CA PRO A 38 -5.28 9.08 -10.35
C PRO A 38 -3.81 9.34 -10.68
N ASP A 39 -3.39 10.60 -10.65
CA ASP A 39 -2.02 11.00 -10.96
C ASP A 39 -1.01 10.50 -9.91
N PHE A 40 -1.40 10.45 -8.63
CA PHE A 40 -0.56 9.85 -7.59
C PHE A 40 -0.31 8.37 -7.89
N VAL A 41 -1.37 7.63 -8.23
CA VAL A 41 -1.28 6.20 -8.52
C VAL A 41 -0.45 5.94 -9.78
N GLU A 42 -0.65 6.72 -10.84
CA GLU A 42 0.14 6.64 -12.08
C GLU A 42 1.64 6.87 -11.80
N ALA A 43 1.97 7.92 -11.04
CA ALA A 43 3.34 8.26 -10.67
C ALA A 43 3.97 7.19 -9.75
N PHE A 44 3.21 6.62 -8.82
CA PHE A 44 3.67 5.53 -7.96
C PHE A 44 3.99 4.27 -8.79
N CYS A 45 3.07 3.85 -9.65
CA CYS A 45 3.26 2.67 -10.50
C CYS A 45 4.43 2.84 -11.47
N SER A 46 4.58 4.05 -12.04
CA SER A 46 5.72 4.40 -12.90
C SER A 46 7.04 4.35 -12.13
N SER A 47 7.07 4.87 -10.90
CA SER A 47 8.25 4.82 -10.03
C SER A 47 8.64 3.40 -9.67
N LEU A 48 7.68 2.55 -9.30
CA LEU A 48 7.92 1.13 -9.01
C LEU A 48 8.44 0.38 -10.24
N SER A 49 7.91 0.68 -11.42
CA SER A 49 8.37 0.09 -12.69
C SER A 49 9.80 0.50 -13.04
N ARG A 50 10.19 1.75 -12.75
CA ARG A 50 11.58 2.20 -12.90
C ARG A 50 12.51 1.47 -11.93
N ILE A 51 12.08 1.27 -10.68
CA ILE A 51 12.88 0.54 -9.69
C ILE A 51 13.11 -0.92 -10.12
N GLN A 52 12.13 -1.56 -10.76
CA GLN A 52 12.28 -2.92 -11.30
C GLN A 52 13.37 -3.06 -12.37
N ALA A 53 13.79 -1.96 -13.02
CA ALA A 53 14.87 -1.99 -14.01
C ALA A 53 16.27 -2.03 -13.36
N PHE A 54 16.38 -1.76 -12.06
CA PHE A 54 17.62 -1.88 -11.32
C PHE A 54 17.85 -3.32 -10.81
N PRO A 55 19.08 -3.66 -10.37
CA PRO A 55 19.36 -4.96 -9.76
C PRO A 55 18.38 -5.29 -8.62
N ARG A 56 17.95 -6.55 -8.53
CA ARG A 56 16.95 -6.96 -7.55
C ARG A 56 17.46 -6.75 -6.13
N GLY A 57 16.58 -6.20 -5.29
CA GLY A 57 16.87 -5.80 -3.93
C GLY A 57 15.59 -5.63 -3.13
N VAL A 58 15.54 -4.64 -2.25
CA VAL A 58 14.37 -4.32 -1.41
C VAL A 58 13.88 -2.92 -1.70
N VAL A 59 12.56 -2.73 -1.73
CA VAL A 59 11.94 -1.41 -1.89
C VAL A 59 11.29 -0.97 -0.57
N ILE A 60 11.71 0.17 -0.06
CA ILE A 60 11.11 0.85 1.08
C ILE A 60 10.28 2.02 0.58
N THR A 61 9.00 2.12 0.96
CA THR A 61 8.16 3.29 0.68
C THR A 61 7.99 4.13 1.94
N ALA A 62 8.03 5.45 1.79
CA ALA A 62 7.87 6.36 2.92
C ALA A 62 7.20 7.67 2.49
N SER A 63 6.44 8.29 3.40
CA SER A 63 5.92 9.64 3.20
C SER A 63 6.93 10.67 3.69
N ARG A 64 7.09 11.78 2.95
CA ARG A 64 7.81 12.98 3.41
C ARG A 64 6.95 13.83 4.37
N ILE A 65 5.63 13.65 4.37
CA ILE A 65 4.70 14.37 5.25
C ILE A 65 4.66 13.64 6.60
N PRO A 66 5.17 14.23 7.71
CA PRO A 66 5.30 13.51 8.98
C PRO A 66 3.97 13.04 9.58
N GLU A 67 2.91 13.83 9.38
CA GLU A 67 1.59 13.61 9.97
C GLU A 67 0.79 12.53 9.22
N PHE A 68 1.09 12.31 7.94
CA PHE A 68 0.31 11.45 7.06
C PHE A 68 1.20 10.49 6.31
N TYR A 69 0.97 9.19 6.48
CA TYR A 69 1.40 8.23 5.47
C TYR A 69 0.53 8.43 4.23
N SER A 70 -0.78 8.20 4.34
CA SER A 70 -1.76 8.55 3.31
C SER A 70 -3.16 8.54 3.91
N ASN A 71 -3.92 9.59 3.65
CA ASN A 71 -5.29 9.71 4.14
C ASN A 71 -6.35 9.13 3.18
N GLY A 72 -5.93 8.25 2.25
CA GLY A 72 -6.83 7.60 1.29
C GLY A 72 -7.34 8.59 0.24
N ILE A 73 -8.64 8.64 0.02
CA ILE A 73 -9.26 9.57 -0.95
C ILE A 73 -9.77 10.82 -0.24
N SER A 74 -9.76 11.94 -0.95
CA SER A 74 -10.37 13.17 -0.44
C SER A 74 -11.89 13.07 -0.44
N LEU A 75 -12.53 13.36 0.70
CA LEU A 75 -13.99 13.41 0.82
C LEU A 75 -14.62 14.45 -0.14
N HIS A 76 -13.90 15.52 -0.50
CA HIS A 76 -14.38 16.49 -1.49
C HIS A 76 -14.46 15.90 -2.91
N THR A 77 -13.56 14.99 -3.26
CA THR A 77 -13.60 14.24 -4.53
C THR A 77 -14.74 13.21 -4.55
N SER A 78 -15.22 12.78 -3.37
CA SER A 78 -16.27 11.77 -3.24
C SER A 78 -17.70 12.28 -3.44
N GLN A 79 -17.95 13.59 -3.50
CA GLN A 79 -19.31 14.15 -3.66
C GLN A 79 -19.95 13.88 -5.05
N GLY A 80 -19.19 13.35 -6.03
CA GLY A 80 -19.71 12.81 -7.30
C GLY A 80 -19.97 11.28 -7.30
N ALA A 81 -20.34 10.74 -6.14
CA ALA A 81 -20.05 9.39 -5.61
C ALA A 81 -20.32 8.13 -6.46
N LEU A 82 -21.10 8.16 -7.56
CA LEU A 82 -21.42 6.94 -8.31
C LEU A 82 -20.48 6.65 -9.49
N GLN A 83 -19.94 7.68 -10.14
CA GLN A 83 -18.90 7.50 -11.18
C GLN A 83 -17.48 7.46 -10.61
N GLY A 84 -17.28 7.96 -9.38
CA GLY A 84 -16.00 7.97 -8.69
C GLY A 84 -15.57 6.59 -8.19
N GLN A 85 -16.49 5.77 -7.65
CA GLN A 85 -16.15 4.48 -7.04
C GLN A 85 -15.54 3.47 -8.01
N GLU A 86 -15.99 3.44 -9.27
CA GLU A 86 -15.42 2.56 -10.30
C GLU A 86 -14.03 3.04 -10.74
N HIS A 87 -13.80 4.35 -10.88
CA HIS A 87 -12.45 4.87 -11.15
C HIS A 87 -11.49 4.63 -9.99
N ILE A 88 -11.94 4.88 -8.75
CA ILE A 88 -11.20 4.57 -7.52
C ILE A 88 -10.85 3.08 -7.48
N TRP A 89 -11.79 2.22 -7.86
CA TRP A 89 -11.60 0.80 -7.94
C TRP A 89 -10.54 0.42 -8.97
N LEU A 90 -10.58 0.98 -10.18
CA LEU A 90 -9.58 0.73 -11.21
C LEU A 90 -8.19 1.21 -10.80
N LEU A 91 -8.10 2.35 -10.11
CA LEU A 91 -6.86 2.89 -9.57
C LEU A 91 -6.30 2.02 -8.46
N LEU A 92 -7.16 1.60 -7.53
CA LEU A 92 -6.77 0.69 -6.48
C LEU A 92 -6.36 -0.66 -7.08
N LEU A 93 -7.11 -1.20 -8.05
CA LEU A 93 -6.70 -2.37 -8.82
C LEU A 93 -5.34 -2.15 -9.46
N GLN A 94 -5.08 -1.02 -10.08
CA GLN A 94 -3.78 -0.73 -10.71
C GLN A 94 -2.64 -0.68 -9.69
N LEU A 95 -2.88 -0.08 -8.52
CA LEU A 95 -1.90 0.02 -7.44
C LEU A 95 -1.65 -1.34 -6.76
N LEU A 96 -2.75 -2.03 -6.43
CA LEU A 96 -2.75 -3.37 -5.84
C LEU A 96 -2.12 -4.36 -6.82
N SER A 97 -2.42 -4.27 -8.10
CA SER A 97 -1.80 -5.10 -9.14
C SER A 97 -0.34 -4.69 -9.37
N THR A 98 0.06 -3.43 -9.20
CA THR A 98 1.48 -3.08 -9.34
C THR A 98 2.32 -3.63 -8.17
N LEU A 99 1.79 -3.58 -6.95
CA LEU A 99 2.44 -4.19 -5.77
C LEU A 99 2.24 -5.71 -5.71
N ASN A 100 1.13 -6.22 -6.25
CA ASN A 100 0.68 -7.60 -6.06
C ASN A 100 0.46 -8.45 -7.33
N TRP A 101 0.52 -7.94 -8.56
CA TRP A 101 0.22 -8.67 -9.82
C TRP A 101 0.29 -7.83 -11.13
N SER A 102 1.28 -7.99 -12.02
CA SER A 102 1.18 -7.37 -13.36
C SER A 102 0.40 -8.25 -14.34
N GLN A 103 -0.79 -7.80 -14.78
CA GLN A 103 -1.58 -8.50 -15.83
C GLN A 103 -0.79 -8.70 -17.13
N LYS A 104 0.05 -7.73 -17.53
CA LYS A 104 0.88 -7.81 -18.73
C LYS A 104 2.05 -8.79 -18.61
N ARG A 105 2.50 -9.10 -17.39
CA ARG A 105 3.70 -9.94 -17.14
C ARG A 105 3.42 -11.23 -16.37
N LYS A 106 2.16 -11.51 -16.01
CA LYS A 106 1.72 -12.72 -15.27
C LYS A 106 2.54 -13.01 -14.00
N ALA A 107 3.03 -11.98 -13.31
CA ALA A 107 3.89 -12.14 -12.12
C ALA A 107 3.76 -10.95 -11.16
N MET A 108 3.99 -11.20 -9.86
CA MET A 108 4.00 -10.19 -8.81
C MET A 108 5.19 -9.23 -8.88
N TYR A 109 5.14 -8.15 -8.09
CA TYR A 109 6.30 -7.29 -7.90
C TYR A 109 7.46 -8.12 -7.32
N PRO A 110 8.59 -8.26 -8.03
CA PRO A 110 9.56 -9.33 -7.78
C PRO A 110 10.48 -9.05 -6.58
N MET A 111 10.43 -7.85 -6.01
CA MET A 111 11.23 -7.46 -4.84
C MET A 111 10.36 -7.40 -3.58
N PRO A 112 10.92 -7.72 -2.40
CA PRO A 112 10.30 -7.42 -1.12
C PRO A 112 9.98 -5.93 -1.00
N THR A 113 8.78 -5.62 -0.51
CA THR A 113 8.36 -4.24 -0.25
C THR A 113 8.12 -4.00 1.23
N ILE A 114 8.65 -2.89 1.74
CA ILE A 114 8.49 -2.45 3.12
C ILE A 114 7.84 -1.07 3.10
N THR A 115 6.79 -0.85 3.89
CA THR A 115 6.23 0.49 4.08
C THR A 115 6.63 1.07 5.44
N LEU A 116 7.07 2.32 5.45
CA LEU A 116 7.31 3.11 6.65
C LEU A 116 6.10 3.99 6.94
N ILE A 117 5.33 3.61 7.96
CA ILE A 117 4.11 4.29 8.35
C ILE A 117 4.50 5.42 9.33
N SER A 118 4.86 6.56 8.75
CA SER A 118 5.31 7.77 9.47
C SER A 118 4.21 8.42 10.30
N GLY A 119 2.98 8.41 9.80
CA GLY A 119 1.83 9.13 10.35
C GLY A 119 0.51 8.38 10.16
N GLN A 120 -0.59 9.11 9.99
CA GLN A 120 -1.90 8.52 9.77
C GLN A 120 -1.96 7.77 8.43
N ALA A 121 -2.41 6.52 8.47
CA ALA A 121 -2.82 5.75 7.30
C ALA A 121 -4.31 5.42 7.44
N ALA A 122 -5.14 6.02 6.59
CA ALA A 122 -6.60 5.95 6.71
C ALA A 122 -7.23 5.46 5.40
N GLY A 123 -8.30 4.68 5.50
CA GLY A 123 -9.06 4.15 4.37
C GLY A 123 -8.18 3.48 3.32
N LEU A 124 -8.24 3.96 2.07
CA LEU A 124 -7.37 3.41 1.01
C LEU A 124 -5.87 3.59 1.27
N GLY A 125 -5.46 4.60 2.05
CA GLY A 125 -4.07 4.76 2.48
C GLY A 125 -3.61 3.63 3.41
N PHE A 126 -4.50 3.15 4.29
CA PHE A 126 -4.23 1.95 5.09
C PHE A 126 -4.20 0.69 4.23
N ILE A 127 -5.10 0.56 3.25
CA ILE A 127 -5.12 -0.57 2.32
C ILE A 127 -3.84 -0.60 1.48
N LEU A 128 -3.32 0.55 1.04
CA LEU A 128 -2.00 0.66 0.41
C LEU A 128 -0.89 0.10 1.31
N ALA A 129 -0.90 0.42 2.62
CA ALA A 129 0.07 -0.13 3.57
C ALA A 129 -0.05 -1.66 3.71
N LEU A 130 -1.27 -2.22 3.72
CA LEU A 130 -1.52 -3.68 3.77
C LEU A 130 -1.00 -4.44 2.53
N CYS A 131 -0.69 -3.73 1.46
CA CYS A 131 -0.21 -4.32 0.21
C CYS A 131 1.29 -4.44 0.13
N HIS A 132 2.00 -3.85 1.08
CA HIS A 132 3.42 -4.10 1.26
C HIS A 132 3.62 -5.43 1.96
N ASP A 133 4.72 -6.11 1.63
CA ASP A 133 5.06 -7.40 2.23
C ASP A 133 5.28 -7.22 3.73
N PHE A 134 6.04 -6.19 4.09
CA PHE A 134 6.38 -5.82 5.46
C PHE A 134 5.96 -4.39 5.79
N LYS A 135 5.63 -4.13 7.06
CA LYS A 135 5.18 -2.83 7.56
C LYS A 135 5.97 -2.47 8.82
N VAL A 136 6.52 -1.26 8.84
CA VAL A 136 7.17 -0.68 10.02
C VAL A 136 6.39 0.56 10.43
N GLN A 137 5.90 0.59 11.68
CA GLN A 137 5.04 1.67 12.16
C GLN A 137 5.75 2.55 13.18
N LYS A 138 5.74 3.87 12.97
CA LYS A 138 6.34 4.84 13.89
C LYS A 138 5.66 4.78 15.26
N ARG A 139 6.44 4.69 16.34
CA ARG A 139 5.91 4.48 17.70
C ARG A 139 4.88 5.51 18.17
N ARG A 140 5.07 6.79 17.86
CA ARG A 140 4.19 7.89 18.24
C ARG A 140 3.80 8.71 17.02
N GLY A 141 2.55 9.16 16.98
CA GLY A 141 2.01 9.99 15.89
C GLY A 141 1.61 9.22 14.64
N SER A 142 1.67 7.87 14.65
CA SER A 142 1.12 7.03 13.59
C SER A 142 -0.14 6.31 14.05
N SER A 143 -1.05 6.07 13.13
CA SER A 143 -2.29 5.35 13.40
C SER A 143 -2.80 4.68 12.13
N LEU A 144 -3.39 3.50 12.27
CA LEU A 144 -4.01 2.74 11.19
C LEU A 144 -5.52 2.76 11.36
N CYS A 145 -6.25 3.22 10.36
CA CYS A 145 -7.72 3.27 10.39
C CYS A 145 -8.31 2.75 9.08
N ILE A 146 -9.35 1.94 9.19
CA ILE A 146 -10.10 1.45 8.03
C ILE A 146 -10.99 2.53 7.39
N TYR A 147 -11.38 3.56 8.15
CA TYR A 147 -12.24 4.63 7.65
C TYR A 147 -11.44 5.78 7.03
N GLU A 148 -12.04 6.46 6.06
CA GLU A 148 -11.46 7.65 5.43
C GLU A 148 -11.74 8.91 6.25
N GLY A 149 -10.67 9.53 6.76
CA GLY A 149 -10.76 10.73 7.60
C GLY A 149 -11.60 10.51 8.86
N GLN A 150 -12.35 11.55 9.27
CA GLN A 150 -13.26 11.47 10.41
C GLN A 150 -14.65 10.92 10.07
N SER A 151 -14.94 10.70 8.78
CA SER A 151 -16.24 10.19 8.38
C SER A 151 -16.29 8.68 8.65
N ARG A 152 -17.23 8.24 9.48
CA ARG A 152 -17.54 6.80 9.68
C ARG A 152 -18.38 6.22 8.54
N THR A 153 -18.49 6.95 7.43
CA THR A 153 -19.25 6.53 6.26
C THR A 153 -18.58 5.28 5.70
N PRO A 154 -19.29 4.15 5.56
CA PRO A 154 -18.73 2.96 4.97
C PRO A 154 -18.54 3.19 3.47
N LEU A 155 -17.40 3.78 3.10
CA LEU A 155 -16.92 3.82 1.71
C LEU A 155 -16.37 2.44 1.27
N LEU A 156 -16.38 1.47 2.19
CA LEU A 156 -15.96 0.10 1.97
C LEU A 156 -17.13 -0.67 1.36
N SER A 157 -17.17 -0.69 0.04
CA SER A 157 -17.99 -1.66 -0.67
C SER A 157 -17.61 -3.09 -0.25
N GLN A 158 -18.54 -4.04 -0.40
CA GLN A 158 -18.42 -5.40 0.14
C GLN A 158 -17.08 -6.10 -0.19
N TRP A 159 -16.60 -5.97 -1.42
CA TRP A 159 -15.32 -6.56 -1.85
C TRP A 159 -14.11 -5.98 -1.09
N LEU A 160 -14.16 -4.72 -0.67
CA LEU A 160 -13.04 -4.07 0.00
C LEU A 160 -12.95 -4.55 1.45
N LEU A 161 -14.10 -4.76 2.08
CA LEU A 161 -14.18 -5.47 3.36
C LEU A 161 -13.63 -6.90 3.22
N ASP A 162 -13.97 -7.61 2.15
CA ASP A 162 -13.50 -8.99 1.95
C ASP A 162 -11.98 -9.02 1.65
N PHE A 163 -11.45 -8.08 0.88
CA PHE A 163 -10.01 -7.89 0.70
C PHE A 163 -9.30 -7.63 2.03
N VAL A 164 -9.85 -6.70 2.83
CA VAL A 164 -9.30 -6.35 4.15
C VAL A 164 -9.34 -7.55 5.09
N LYS A 165 -10.42 -8.33 5.13
CA LYS A 165 -10.50 -9.56 5.93
C LYS A 165 -9.44 -10.60 5.56
N VAL A 166 -9.10 -10.71 4.28
CA VAL A 166 -8.04 -11.63 3.81
C VAL A 166 -6.65 -11.15 4.23
N LYS A 167 -6.45 -9.83 4.33
CA LYS A 167 -5.16 -9.21 4.66
C LYS A 167 -4.95 -8.96 6.15
N LEU A 168 -6.02 -8.83 6.93
CA LEU A 168 -5.92 -8.54 8.36
C LEU A 168 -5.63 -9.81 9.17
N PRO A 169 -4.79 -9.69 10.20
CA PRO A 169 -4.57 -10.76 11.18
C PRO A 169 -5.73 -10.80 12.19
N ALA A 170 -5.56 -11.58 13.26
CA ALA A 170 -6.38 -11.70 14.47
C ALA A 170 -7.78 -11.03 14.47
N SER A 171 -8.85 -11.80 14.70
CA SER A 171 -10.24 -11.33 14.70
C SER A 171 -10.53 -10.12 15.62
N SER A 172 -9.78 -9.97 16.73
CA SER A 172 -9.94 -8.85 17.67
C SER A 172 -9.60 -7.49 17.06
N ILE A 173 -8.50 -7.41 16.29
CA ILE A 173 -8.10 -6.15 15.68
C ILE A 173 -9.04 -5.78 14.54
N THR A 174 -9.49 -6.77 13.77
CA THR A 174 -10.50 -6.61 12.73
C THR A 174 -11.79 -6.04 13.29
N ARG A 175 -12.29 -6.57 14.43
CA ARG A 175 -13.49 -6.00 15.10
C ARG A 175 -13.27 -4.58 15.59
N SER A 176 -12.10 -4.28 16.16
CA SER A 176 -11.77 -2.94 16.64
C SER A 176 -11.75 -1.93 15.50
N MET A 177 -11.15 -2.29 14.36
CA MET A 177 -11.14 -1.43 13.19
C MET A 177 -12.52 -1.28 12.55
N LEU A 178 -13.33 -2.35 12.50
CA LEU A 178 -14.74 -2.28 12.07
C LEU A 178 -15.59 -1.41 13.00
N ALA A 179 -15.20 -1.26 14.27
CA ALA A 179 -15.82 -0.31 15.20
C ALA A 179 -15.29 1.13 15.05
N GLY A 180 -14.43 1.39 14.06
CA GLY A 180 -13.86 2.71 13.80
C GLY A 180 -12.72 3.10 14.72
N LYS A 181 -12.12 2.15 15.44
CA LYS A 181 -10.94 2.43 16.27
C LYS A 181 -9.69 2.54 15.39
N SER A 182 -8.96 3.63 15.57
CA SER A 182 -7.61 3.77 15.06
C SER A 182 -6.65 2.92 15.90
N ILE A 183 -5.79 2.17 15.25
CA ILE A 183 -4.83 1.27 15.90
C ILE A 183 -3.46 1.95 15.97
N GLY A 184 -2.91 2.06 17.19
CA GLY A 184 -1.57 2.54 17.45
C GLY A 184 -0.50 1.45 17.28
N ALA A 185 0.77 1.86 17.18
CA ALA A 185 1.89 0.97 16.88
C ALA A 185 2.01 -0.26 17.81
N GLN A 186 1.72 -0.08 19.11
CA GLN A 186 1.86 -1.14 20.09
C GLN A 186 0.84 -2.27 19.89
N ASP A 187 -0.41 -1.91 19.60
CA ASP A 187 -1.48 -2.87 19.33
C ASP A 187 -1.27 -3.53 17.97
N SER A 188 -0.81 -2.76 16.97
CA SER A 188 -0.50 -3.25 15.64
C SER A 188 0.56 -4.36 15.66
N VAL A 189 1.65 -4.21 16.41
CA VAL A 189 2.67 -5.27 16.49
C VAL A 189 2.19 -6.47 17.28
N ARG A 190 1.48 -6.26 18.39
CA ARG A 190 0.92 -7.37 19.20
C ARG A 190 -0.05 -8.23 18.41
N SER A 191 -0.81 -7.64 17.49
CA SER A 191 -1.74 -8.38 16.64
C SER A 191 -1.11 -8.97 15.39
N GLY A 192 0.18 -8.71 15.12
CA GLY A 192 0.85 -9.09 13.87
C GLY A 192 0.40 -8.30 12.64
N LEU A 193 -0.18 -7.11 12.83
CA LEU A 193 -0.62 -6.23 11.73
C LEU A 193 0.57 -5.52 11.06
N VAL A 194 1.55 -5.16 11.88
CA VAL A 194 2.83 -4.62 11.42
C VAL A 194 3.97 -5.45 11.99
N ASP A 195 5.08 -5.50 11.28
CA ASP A 195 6.20 -6.39 11.58
C ASP A 195 7.10 -5.81 12.68
N GLU A 196 7.23 -4.47 12.72
CA GLU A 196 8.09 -3.77 13.68
C GLU A 196 7.52 -2.40 14.08
N ILE A 197 7.84 -1.98 15.31
CA ILE A 197 7.66 -0.59 15.75
C ILE A 197 8.97 0.14 15.50
N GLY A 198 8.95 1.19 14.69
CA GLY A 198 10.19 1.86 14.33
C GLY A 198 10.07 2.81 13.15
N PHE A 199 11.22 3.09 12.55
CA PHE A 199 11.28 3.84 11.30
C PHE A 199 12.37 3.26 10.38
N PHE A 200 13.18 4.12 9.76
CA PHE A 200 14.13 3.71 8.72
C PHE A 200 15.18 2.69 9.21
N GLU A 201 15.84 2.95 10.34
CA GLU A 201 16.86 2.03 10.89
C GLU A 201 16.27 0.67 11.27
N ASP A 202 15.03 0.65 11.76
CA ASP A 202 14.33 -0.60 12.09
C ASP A 202 13.99 -1.41 10.83
N ALA A 203 13.69 -0.73 9.72
CA ALA A 203 13.50 -1.38 8.44
C ALA A 203 14.81 -1.97 7.90
N LEU A 204 15.96 -1.30 8.08
CA LEU A 204 17.27 -1.87 7.73
C LEU A 204 17.57 -3.12 8.56
N ARG A 205 17.34 -3.07 9.89
CA ARG A 205 17.48 -4.25 10.76
C ARG A 205 16.52 -5.37 10.36
N LEU A 206 15.31 -5.05 9.95
CA LEU A 206 14.34 -6.04 9.44
C LEU A 206 14.84 -6.70 8.15
N ILE A 207 15.42 -5.92 7.23
CA ILE A 207 16.01 -6.41 5.98
C ILE A 207 17.13 -7.42 6.27
N GLU A 208 18.07 -7.06 7.15
CA GLU A 208 19.20 -7.92 7.52
C GLU A 208 18.72 -9.19 8.22
N ARG A 209 17.92 -9.06 9.27
CA ARG A 209 17.45 -10.19 10.09
C ARG A 209 16.63 -11.21 9.29
N ARG A 210 15.94 -10.78 8.23
CA ARG A 210 15.11 -11.63 7.37
C ARG A 210 15.80 -12.01 6.05
N GLY A 211 17.04 -11.56 5.80
CA GLY A 211 17.76 -11.85 4.56
C GLY A 211 17.09 -11.31 3.29
N LEU A 212 16.35 -10.20 3.36
CA LEU A 212 15.45 -9.77 2.29
C LEU A 212 16.19 -9.35 1.01
N LEU A 213 17.46 -8.93 1.10
CA LEU A 213 18.28 -8.57 -0.07
C LEU A 213 18.48 -9.77 -1.02
N ASN A 214 18.61 -10.97 -0.47
CA ASN A 214 18.80 -12.19 -1.25
C ASN A 214 17.45 -12.79 -1.68
N ALA A 215 16.42 -12.66 -0.84
CA ALA A 215 15.07 -13.13 -1.15
C ALA A 215 14.54 -12.54 -2.47
N GLY A 216 14.83 -11.27 -2.78
CA GLY A 216 14.44 -10.66 -4.06
C GLY A 216 15.11 -11.28 -5.29
N THR A 217 16.26 -11.94 -5.13
CA THR A 217 16.96 -12.62 -6.24
C THR A 217 16.42 -14.02 -6.51
N GLU A 218 15.81 -14.64 -5.51
CA GLU A 218 15.30 -16.01 -5.55
C GLU A 218 13.92 -16.09 -6.22
N GLN A 219 13.73 -17.06 -7.10
CA GLN A 219 12.41 -17.32 -7.72
C GLN A 219 11.37 -17.78 -6.69
N GLU A 220 11.81 -18.41 -5.61
CA GLU A 220 10.97 -18.98 -4.55
C GLU A 220 10.23 -17.90 -3.76
N TYR A 221 10.87 -16.75 -3.50
CA TYR A 221 10.22 -15.62 -2.83
C TYR A 221 9.05 -15.10 -3.66
N CYS A 222 9.25 -14.93 -4.98
CA CYS A 222 8.20 -14.52 -5.89
C CYS A 222 7.04 -15.51 -5.87
N ALA A 223 7.32 -16.82 -6.01
CA ALA A 223 6.28 -17.85 -5.98
C ALA A 223 5.50 -17.90 -4.65
N THR A 224 6.19 -17.75 -3.52
CA THR A 224 5.55 -17.73 -2.19
C THR A 224 4.69 -16.49 -2.01
N LYS A 225 5.19 -15.34 -2.49
CA LYS A 225 4.47 -14.08 -2.51
C LYS A 225 3.20 -14.18 -3.37
N ASP A 226 3.28 -14.86 -4.53
CA ASP A 226 2.14 -15.19 -5.40
C ASP A 226 1.08 -15.98 -4.65
N LEU A 227 1.47 -17.07 -4.00
CA LEU A 227 0.56 -17.91 -3.22
C LEU A 227 -0.10 -17.15 -2.06
N LYS A 228 0.68 -16.36 -1.30
CA LYS A 228 0.18 -15.54 -0.19
C LYS A 228 -0.91 -14.57 -0.63
N ASN A 229 -0.75 -13.97 -1.81
CA ASN A 229 -1.64 -12.92 -2.30
C ASN A 229 -2.73 -13.43 -3.24
N MET A 230 -2.69 -14.71 -3.64
CA MET A 230 -3.62 -15.33 -4.58
C MET A 230 -5.08 -15.12 -4.19
N ARG A 231 -5.45 -15.31 -2.91
CA ARG A 231 -6.83 -15.10 -2.44
C ARG A 231 -7.30 -13.66 -2.63
N ALA A 232 -6.44 -12.70 -2.29
CA ALA A 232 -6.73 -11.28 -2.46
C ALA A 232 -6.87 -10.94 -3.96
N ILE A 233 -6.00 -11.47 -4.81
CA ILE A 233 -6.04 -11.28 -6.26
C ILE A 233 -7.31 -11.88 -6.89
N THR A 234 -7.72 -13.07 -6.45
CA THR A 234 -8.94 -13.72 -6.95
C THR A 234 -10.18 -12.87 -6.65
N LEU A 235 -10.27 -12.31 -5.43
CA LEU A 235 -11.34 -11.37 -5.08
C LEU A 235 -11.33 -10.12 -5.97
N LEU A 236 -10.14 -9.57 -6.24
CA LEU A 236 -9.98 -8.42 -7.13
C LEU A 236 -10.43 -8.72 -8.57
N ASN A 237 -10.03 -9.88 -9.11
CA ASN A 237 -10.36 -10.29 -10.48
C ASN A 237 -11.83 -10.67 -10.66
N ALA A 238 -12.46 -11.28 -9.65
CA ALA A 238 -13.87 -11.68 -9.70
C ALA A 238 -14.79 -10.45 -9.87
N ARG A 239 -14.49 -9.34 -9.18
CA ARG A 239 -15.22 -8.10 -9.38
C ARG A 239 -14.93 -7.47 -10.75
N ASN A 240 -13.69 -7.48 -11.22
CA ASN A 240 -13.38 -6.92 -12.55
C ASN A 240 -14.21 -7.58 -13.67
N LYS A 241 -14.36 -8.92 -13.62
CA LYS A 241 -15.24 -9.66 -14.55
C LYS A 241 -16.71 -9.27 -14.44
N ASN A 242 -17.19 -8.98 -13.23
CA ASN A 242 -18.57 -8.56 -13.00
C ASN A 242 -18.82 -7.10 -13.40
N ALA A 243 -17.81 -6.22 -13.30
CA ALA A 243 -17.88 -4.84 -13.77
C ALA A 243 -17.87 -4.74 -15.31
N THR A 244 -17.25 -5.70 -16.01
CA THR A 244 -17.25 -5.77 -17.48
C THR A 244 -18.50 -6.41 -18.10
N LYS A 245 -19.43 -6.95 -17.29
CA LYS A 245 -20.72 -7.41 -17.83
C LYS A 245 -21.62 -6.18 -18.00
N PRO A 246 -22.08 -5.84 -19.23
CA PRO A 246 -23.07 -4.80 -19.37
C PRO A 246 -24.29 -5.20 -18.54
N HIS A 247 -24.77 -4.30 -17.70
CA HIS A 247 -26.04 -4.47 -17.02
C HIS A 247 -27.09 -4.73 -18.10
N ARG A 248 -27.54 -5.99 -18.23
CA ARG A 248 -28.76 -6.30 -18.96
C ARG A 248 -29.89 -5.69 -18.15
N LEU A 249 -30.42 -4.58 -18.65
CA LEU A 249 -31.74 -4.07 -18.30
C LEU A 249 -32.80 -5.14 -18.59
#